data_AF-A0A2R7QSL3-F1
#
_entry.id   AF-A0A2R7QSL3-F1
#
_cell.length_a   1.000
_cell.length_b   1.000
_cell.length_c   1.000
_cell.angle_alpha   90.00
_cell.angle_beta   90.00
_cell.angle_gamma   90.00
#
_symmetry.space_group_name_H-M   'P 1'
#
loop_
_entity.id
_entity.type
_entity.pdbx_description
1 polymer ?
#
loop_
_entity_poly.entity_id
_entity_poly.type
_entity_poly.pdbx_seq_one_letter_code
_entity_poly.pdbx_strand_id
1 'polypeptide(L)'
;AVGRHIMPRLHGAFSLGTVAGAGLGAWAAAASLPVFWHLAAAGAVVAVSVTTAAAWFRADITPVAGERTYVPDNFEDPSTGPIAIITPGSRPLEGSDVPPVPLDNKRKIAEAWRDRRTLLLGVMVLGLALAEGAAGDWVALALADGHGQSDAAGAAGYGLFVTFMTIGRFAGTLVLDRFGRVPVMRWCAALAVFGLGLFVFAPVPWLAYVALAVWGLGASLGFPVGMSAAADEPAKAAARVSVVSTIGYGAFLCGPPLLGLLAEHVGILHSLLSVMVMLAVSFLLSPVARKVPQTPLR
;
A
#
# COMPACT_ATOMS: atom_id res chain seq x y z
N ALA A 1 20.32 -9.50 4.16
CA ALA A 1 20.02 -8.96 2.82
C ALA A 1 19.71 -7.47 2.94
N VAL A 2 20.58 -6.65 2.33
CA VAL A 2 20.62 -5.17 2.21
C VAL A 2 20.05 -4.38 3.40
N GLY A 3 20.92 -3.81 4.24
CA GLY A 3 20.55 -2.92 5.36
C GLY A 3 19.98 -1.56 4.95
N ARG A 4 19.29 -1.45 3.81
CA ARG A 4 18.68 -0.22 3.26
C ARG A 4 17.22 -0.47 2.90
N HIS A 5 16.40 0.57 2.97
CA HIS A 5 15.00 0.51 2.58
C HIS A 5 14.84 0.38 1.05
N ILE A 6 14.49 -0.80 0.53
CA ILE A 6 14.30 -1.04 -0.93
C ILE A 6 12.84 -0.81 -1.36
N MET A 7 11.86 -1.14 -0.51
CA MET A 7 10.44 -1.11 -0.88
C MET A 7 9.94 0.25 -1.42
N PRO A 8 10.34 1.41 -0.87
CA PRO A 8 9.96 2.70 -1.45
C PRO A 8 10.44 2.90 -2.89
N ARG A 9 11.61 2.38 -3.28
CA ARG A 9 12.13 2.50 -4.66
C ARG A 9 11.35 1.64 -5.64
N LEU A 10 10.94 0.44 -5.24
CA LEU A 10 10.08 -0.43 -6.05
C LEU A 10 8.72 0.25 -6.30
N HIS A 11 8.14 0.85 -5.26
CA HIS A 11 6.91 1.64 -5.40
C HIS A 11 7.12 2.94 -6.20
N GLY A 12 8.30 3.55 -6.13
CA GLY A 12 8.67 4.70 -6.96
C GLY A 12 8.68 4.35 -8.45
N ALA A 13 9.21 3.17 -8.81
CA ALA A 13 9.16 2.67 -10.19
C ALA A 13 7.72 2.41 -10.66
N PHE A 14 6.87 1.82 -9.81
CA PHE A 14 5.44 1.70 -10.08
C PHE A 14 4.79 3.08 -10.32
N SER A 15 5.08 4.07 -9.47
CA SER A 15 4.53 5.42 -9.63
C SER A 15 4.96 6.12 -10.92
N LEU A 16 6.17 5.87 -11.43
CA LEU A 16 6.59 6.43 -12.73
C LEU A 16 5.63 6.02 -13.85
N GLY A 17 5.16 4.78 -13.83
CA GLY A 17 4.13 4.31 -14.76
C GLY A 17 2.82 5.10 -14.60
N THR A 18 2.40 5.35 -13.36
CA THR A 18 1.21 6.16 -13.07
C THR A 18 1.37 7.64 -13.50
N VAL A 19 2.56 8.24 -13.34
CA VAL A 19 2.86 9.59 -13.84
C VAL A 19 2.73 9.64 -15.36
N ALA A 20 3.34 8.67 -16.06
CA ALA A 20 3.24 8.59 -17.52
C ALA A 20 1.79 8.40 -17.98
N GLY A 21 1.03 7.52 -17.30
CA GLY A 21 -0.39 7.29 -17.57
C GLY A 21 -1.24 8.55 -17.36
N ALA A 22 -1.04 9.27 -16.25
CA ALA A 22 -1.74 10.52 -15.98
C ALA A 22 -1.41 11.61 -17.02
N GLY A 23 -0.15 11.71 -17.45
CA GLY A 23 0.27 12.62 -18.51
C GLY A 23 -0.37 12.30 -19.86
N LEU A 24 -0.40 11.02 -20.24
CA LEU A 24 -1.08 10.56 -21.47
C LEU A 24 -2.60 10.77 -21.38
N GLY A 25 -3.21 10.56 -20.22
CA GLY A 25 -4.63 10.83 -19.98
C GLY A 25 -4.96 12.32 -20.10
N ALA A 26 -4.15 13.19 -19.48
CA ALA A 26 -4.31 14.63 -19.59
C ALA A 26 -4.16 15.12 -21.04
N TRP A 27 -3.17 14.58 -21.78
CA TRP A 27 -3.01 14.87 -23.20
C TRP A 27 -4.21 14.41 -24.02
N ALA A 28 -4.70 13.19 -23.82
CA ALA A 28 -5.84 12.65 -24.55
C ALA A 28 -7.11 13.47 -24.30
N ALA A 29 -7.34 13.89 -23.05
CA ALA A 29 -8.44 14.79 -22.70
C ALA A 29 -8.30 16.16 -23.38
N ALA A 30 -7.10 16.76 -23.37
CA ALA A 30 -6.84 18.02 -24.04
C ALA A 30 -7.03 17.94 -25.57
N ALA A 31 -6.67 16.80 -26.16
CA ALA A 31 -6.87 16.52 -27.57
C ALA A 31 -8.32 16.15 -27.93
N SER A 32 -9.24 16.11 -26.95
CA SER A 32 -10.62 15.66 -27.12
C SER A 32 -10.70 14.27 -27.78
N LEU A 33 -9.76 13.39 -27.43
CA LEU A 33 -9.69 12.05 -27.99
C LEU A 33 -10.93 11.26 -27.55
N PRO A 34 -11.67 10.62 -28.47
CA PRO A 34 -12.83 9.82 -28.09
C PRO A 34 -12.44 8.72 -27.09
N VAL A 35 -13.23 8.58 -26.02
CA VAL A 35 -12.97 7.65 -24.91
C VAL A 35 -12.71 6.23 -25.40
N PHE A 36 -13.45 5.79 -26.42
CA PHE A 36 -13.25 4.48 -27.05
C PHE A 36 -11.80 4.27 -27.51
N TRP A 37 -11.23 5.22 -28.24
CA TRP A 37 -9.87 5.11 -28.76
C TRP A 37 -8.81 5.22 -27.67
N HIS A 38 -9.06 6.07 -26.67
CA HIS A 38 -8.18 6.17 -25.51
C HIS A 38 -8.10 4.83 -24.75
N LEU A 39 -9.25 4.25 -24.41
CA LEU A 39 -9.33 2.99 -23.68
C LEU A 39 -8.85 1.80 -24.52
N ALA A 40 -9.13 1.78 -25.83
CA ALA A 40 -8.63 0.74 -26.72
C ALA A 40 -7.09 0.74 -26.79
N ALA A 41 -6.48 1.92 -26.93
CA ALA A 41 -5.03 2.06 -26.94
C ALA A 41 -4.41 1.67 -25.59
N ALA A 42 -4.99 2.15 -24.47
CA ALA A 42 -4.55 1.77 -23.13
C ALA A 42 -4.66 0.25 -22.90
N GLY A 43 -5.77 -0.37 -23.30
CA GLY A 43 -5.98 -1.81 -23.22
C GLY A 43 -4.97 -2.60 -24.04
N ALA A 44 -4.66 -2.15 -25.26
CA ALA A 44 -3.62 -2.77 -26.09
C ALA A 44 -2.24 -2.69 -25.44
N VAL A 45 -1.86 -1.52 -24.90
CA VAL A 45 -0.59 -1.35 -24.16
C VAL A 45 -0.50 -2.28 -22.96
N VAL A 46 -1.58 -2.38 -22.16
CA VAL A 46 -1.65 -3.29 -21.02
C VAL A 46 -1.53 -4.75 -21.47
N ALA A 47 -2.28 -5.16 -22.48
CA ALA A 47 -2.25 -6.54 -22.99
C ALA A 47 -0.85 -6.93 -23.51
N VAL A 48 -0.21 -6.06 -24.31
CA VAL A 48 1.15 -6.28 -24.81
C VAL A 48 2.15 -6.33 -23.65
N SER A 49 2.03 -5.43 -22.68
CA SER A 49 2.93 -5.40 -21.52
C SER A 49 2.80 -6.66 -20.67
N VAL A 50 1.57 -7.10 -20.37
CA VAL A 50 1.30 -8.30 -19.57
C VAL A 50 1.77 -9.55 -20.29
N THR A 51 1.46 -9.71 -21.58
CA THR A 51 1.88 -10.89 -22.37
C THR A 51 3.40 -10.96 -22.51
N THR A 52 4.06 -9.82 -22.75
CA THR A 52 5.52 -9.76 -22.80
C THR A 52 6.14 -10.10 -21.44
N ALA A 53 5.65 -9.49 -20.36
CA ALA A 53 6.14 -9.77 -19.01
C ALA A 53 5.94 -11.25 -18.64
N ALA A 54 4.77 -11.83 -18.92
CA ALA A 54 4.49 -13.24 -18.67
C ALA A 54 5.40 -14.17 -19.47
N ALA A 55 5.71 -13.84 -20.72
CA ALA A 55 6.64 -14.63 -21.55
C ALA A 55 8.09 -14.60 -21.04
N TRP A 56 8.48 -13.52 -20.36
CA TRP A 56 9.82 -13.32 -19.78
C TRP A 56 9.93 -13.79 -18.33
N PHE A 57 8.81 -13.82 -17.60
CA PHE A 57 8.74 -14.32 -16.23
C PHE A 57 8.83 -15.85 -16.21
N ARG A 58 10.04 -16.37 -16.43
CA ARG A 58 10.37 -17.77 -16.15
C ARG A 58 10.61 -17.87 -14.65
N ALA A 59 9.86 -18.72 -13.95
CA ALA A 59 10.19 -19.06 -12.58
C ALA A 59 11.60 -19.67 -12.58
N ASP A 60 12.51 -19.10 -11.78
CA ASP A 60 13.80 -19.71 -11.52
C ASP A 60 13.57 -21.04 -10.80
N ILE A 61 13.59 -22.13 -11.57
CA ILE A 61 13.64 -23.51 -11.07
C ILE A 61 15.09 -23.86 -10.73
N THR A 62 15.83 -22.95 -10.10
CA THR A 62 17.16 -23.26 -9.58
C THR A 62 16.95 -24.09 -8.31
N PRO A 63 17.34 -25.38 -8.28
CA PRO A 63 17.21 -26.17 -7.06
C PRO A 63 18.11 -25.54 -6.00
N VAL A 64 17.54 -25.00 -4.92
CA VAL A 64 18.35 -24.51 -3.81
C VAL A 64 18.87 -25.74 -3.07
N ALA A 65 20.19 -25.92 -3.03
CA ALA A 65 20.79 -27.06 -2.34
C ALA A 65 20.39 -27.05 -0.85
N GLY A 66 19.67 -28.08 -0.40
CA GLY A 66 19.15 -28.18 0.96
C GLY A 66 17.70 -27.70 1.14
N GLU A 67 17.00 -27.34 0.07
CA GLU A 67 15.57 -27.01 0.12
C GLU A 67 14.75 -28.26 0.44
N ARG A 68 14.12 -28.28 1.63
CA ARG A 68 13.09 -29.27 1.92
C ARG A 68 11.99 -29.09 0.89
N THR A 69 11.53 -30.20 0.30
CA THR A 69 10.38 -30.21 -0.59
C THR A 69 9.22 -29.48 0.09
N TYR A 70 8.97 -28.24 -0.31
CA TYR A 70 7.83 -27.48 0.15
C TYR A 70 6.62 -28.02 -0.59
N VAL A 71 5.90 -28.94 0.05
CA VAL A 71 4.56 -29.31 -0.38
C VAL A 71 3.67 -28.15 0.05
N PRO A 72 3.13 -27.35 -0.89
CA PRO A 72 2.13 -26.37 -0.52
C PRO A 72 0.99 -27.13 0.16
N ASP A 73 0.39 -26.58 1.21
CA ASP A 73 -0.86 -27.12 1.71
C ASP A 73 -1.92 -26.81 0.64
N ASN A 74 -2.16 -27.77 -0.26
CA ASN A 74 -2.94 -27.62 -1.48
C ASN A 74 -4.45 -27.45 -1.24
N PHE A 75 -4.89 -27.15 -0.02
CA PHE A 75 -6.30 -27.23 0.39
C PHE A 75 -6.94 -28.62 0.20
N GLU A 76 -6.15 -29.65 -0.10
CA GLU A 76 -6.65 -31.01 -0.35
C GLU A 76 -7.05 -31.76 0.92
N ASP A 77 -6.60 -31.31 2.10
CA ASP A 77 -6.96 -31.91 3.39
C ASP A 77 -7.52 -30.88 4.39
N PRO A 78 -8.84 -30.85 4.64
CA PRO A 78 -9.46 -30.05 5.70
C PRO A 78 -9.28 -30.68 7.09
N SER A 79 -8.77 -31.92 7.18
CA SER A 79 -8.42 -32.51 8.46
C SER A 79 -7.10 -31.90 8.92
N THR A 80 -7.15 -31.14 10.01
CA THR A 80 -5.95 -30.93 10.81
C THR A 80 -5.46 -32.32 11.14
N GLY A 81 -4.31 -32.73 10.59
CA GLY A 81 -3.69 -34.02 10.89
C GLY A 81 -3.70 -34.31 12.41
N PRO A 82 -3.54 -35.58 12.82
CA PRO A 82 -3.89 -36.03 14.18
C PRO A 82 -3.40 -35.04 15.24
N ILE A 83 -4.34 -34.50 16.01
CA ILE A 83 -4.06 -33.56 17.11
C ILE A 83 -3.05 -34.24 18.03
N ALA A 84 -1.89 -33.63 18.20
CA ALA A 84 -0.90 -34.12 19.16
C ALA A 84 -1.56 -34.13 20.56
N ILE A 85 -1.85 -35.32 21.07
CA ILE A 85 -2.39 -35.50 22.42
C ILE A 85 -1.24 -35.17 23.37
N ILE A 86 -1.24 -33.94 23.91
CA ILE A 86 -0.35 -33.55 25.00
C ILE A 86 -0.93 -34.18 26.27
N THR A 87 -0.42 -35.35 26.65
CA THR A 87 -0.78 -35.98 27.93
C THR A 87 -0.31 -35.07 29.08
N PRO A 88 -1.18 -34.66 30.01
CA PRO A 88 -0.77 -33.88 31.18
C PRO A 88 0.33 -34.63 31.94
N GLY A 89 1.54 -34.05 32.00
CA GLY A 89 2.70 -34.65 32.67
C GLY A 89 3.83 -35.13 31.74
N SER A 90 3.65 -35.13 30.42
CA SER A 90 4.79 -35.34 29.51
C SER A 90 5.68 -34.09 29.48
N ARG A 91 6.84 -34.17 30.15
CA ARG A 91 7.92 -33.22 29.87
C ARG A 91 8.42 -33.50 28.44
N PRO A 92 8.72 -32.47 27.63
CA PRO A 92 9.50 -32.68 26.42
C PRO A 92 10.74 -33.48 26.80
N LEU A 93 11.03 -34.56 26.07
CA LEU A 93 12.24 -35.34 26.30
C LEU A 93 13.43 -34.37 26.20
N GLU A 94 14.13 -34.17 27.31
CA GLU A 94 15.34 -33.35 27.37
C GLU A 94 16.34 -33.98 26.40
N GLY A 95 16.59 -33.31 25.26
CA GLY A 95 17.45 -33.82 24.18
C GLY A 95 16.75 -34.32 22.91
N SER A 96 15.45 -34.10 22.72
CA SER A 96 14.87 -34.30 21.38
C SER A 96 15.32 -33.17 20.43
N ASP A 97 16.33 -33.45 19.60
CA ASP A 97 16.77 -32.63 18.45
C ASP A 97 15.71 -32.53 17.33
N VAL A 98 14.44 -32.71 17.65
CA VAL A 98 13.33 -32.53 16.71
C VAL A 98 13.00 -31.05 16.72
N PRO A 99 13.39 -30.28 15.68
CA PRO A 99 13.01 -28.88 15.59
C PRO A 99 11.47 -28.79 15.65
N PRO A 100 10.91 -27.76 16.32
CA PRO A 100 9.47 -27.59 16.40
C PRO A 100 8.90 -27.67 14.98
N VAL A 101 7.91 -28.56 14.79
CA VAL A 101 7.25 -28.74 13.51
C VAL A 101 6.81 -27.34 13.02
N PRO A 102 7.19 -26.92 11.80
CA PRO A 102 6.82 -25.61 11.29
C PRO A 102 5.31 -25.46 11.40
N LEU A 103 4.84 -24.37 12.03
CA LEU A 103 3.39 -24.10 12.12
C LEU A 103 2.79 -24.16 10.71
N ASP A 104 1.66 -24.84 10.59
CA ASP A 104 0.78 -24.79 9.42
C ASP A 104 0.54 -23.33 9.02
N ASN A 105 0.64 -23.03 7.73
CA ASN A 105 0.41 -21.70 7.18
C ASN A 105 -0.96 -21.14 7.59
N LYS A 106 -2.01 -21.98 7.67
CA LYS A 106 -3.34 -21.57 8.14
C LYS A 106 -3.29 -21.03 9.56
N ARG A 107 -2.57 -21.74 10.45
CA ARG A 107 -2.39 -21.32 11.85
C ARG A 107 -1.58 -20.05 11.96
N LYS A 108 -0.51 -19.88 11.16
CA LYS A 108 0.28 -18.64 11.12
C LYS A 108 -0.56 -17.43 10.69
N ILE A 109 -1.43 -17.60 9.70
CA ILE A 109 -2.34 -16.55 9.24
C ILE A 109 -3.39 -16.24 10.32
N ALA A 110 -3.99 -17.26 10.93
CA ALA A 110 -4.95 -17.08 12.03
C ALA A 110 -4.32 -16.36 13.24
N GLU A 111 -3.07 -16.70 13.58
CA GLU A 111 -2.29 -16.01 14.60
C GLU A 111 -2.01 -14.55 14.20
N ALA A 112 -1.69 -14.28 12.93
CA ALA A 112 -1.49 -12.93 12.42
C ALA A 112 -2.78 -12.06 12.49
N TRP A 113 -3.95 -12.64 12.24
CA TRP A 113 -5.24 -11.96 12.43
C TRP A 113 -5.58 -11.67 13.89
N ARG A 114 -4.95 -12.36 14.85
CA ARG A 114 -5.09 -12.11 16.29
C ARG A 114 -3.97 -11.23 16.86
N ASP A 115 -2.92 -10.98 16.08
CA ASP A 115 -1.77 -10.18 16.50
C ASP A 115 -2.13 -8.69 16.45
N ARG A 116 -2.23 -8.08 17.65
CA ARG A 116 -2.61 -6.67 17.80
C ARG A 116 -1.72 -5.72 16.98
N ARG A 117 -0.40 -5.94 16.94
CA ARG A 117 0.52 -5.08 16.18
C ARG A 117 0.21 -5.16 14.69
N THR A 118 -0.04 -6.36 14.17
CA THR A 118 -0.36 -6.62 12.77
C THR A 118 -1.68 -5.94 12.37
N LEU A 119 -2.73 -6.05 13.18
CA LEU A 119 -4.00 -5.36 12.92
C LEU A 119 -3.84 -3.84 12.92
N LEU A 120 -3.11 -3.28 13.89
CA LEU A 120 -2.87 -1.84 13.97
C LEU A 120 -2.01 -1.33 12.80
N LEU A 121 -1.03 -2.12 12.34
CA LEU A 121 -0.31 -1.82 11.09
C LEU A 121 -1.25 -1.85 9.89
N GLY A 122 -2.16 -2.83 9.83
CA GLY A 122 -3.20 -2.91 8.81
C GLY A 122 -4.07 -1.65 8.76
N VAL A 123 -4.58 -1.19 9.90
CA VAL A 123 -5.39 0.04 10.00
C VAL A 123 -4.59 1.28 9.61
N MET A 124 -3.33 1.38 10.05
CA MET A 124 -2.46 2.49 9.66
C MET A 124 -2.25 2.51 8.13
N VAL A 125 -1.97 1.35 7.52
CA VAL A 125 -1.80 1.19 6.07
C VAL A 125 -3.10 1.48 5.33
N LEU A 126 -4.25 1.02 5.84
CA LEU A 126 -5.57 1.32 5.29
C LEU A 126 -5.79 2.83 5.14
N GLY A 127 -5.56 3.62 6.19
CA GLY A 127 -5.77 5.06 6.11
C GLY A 127 -4.82 5.77 5.13
N LEU A 128 -3.58 5.31 5.04
CA LEU A 128 -2.58 5.86 4.12
C LEU A 128 -2.85 5.41 2.67
N ALA A 129 -3.30 4.17 2.48
CA ALA A 129 -3.72 3.63 1.19
C ALA A 129 -5.01 4.30 0.70
N LEU A 130 -5.94 4.61 1.61
CA LEU A 130 -7.16 5.35 1.28
C LEU A 130 -6.83 6.76 0.82
N ALA A 131 -5.83 7.42 1.39
CA ALA A 131 -5.37 8.72 0.91
C ALA A 131 -4.73 8.67 -0.48
N GLU A 132 -4.02 7.59 -0.81
CA GLU A 132 -3.51 7.37 -2.17
C GLU A 132 -4.63 7.02 -3.14
N GLY A 133 -5.49 6.05 -2.79
CA GLY A 133 -6.61 5.59 -3.62
C GLY A 133 -7.63 6.69 -3.90
N ALA A 134 -8.05 7.42 -2.86
CA ALA A 134 -8.98 8.53 -3.03
C ALA A 134 -8.46 9.60 -3.98
N ALA A 135 -7.14 9.82 -4.03
CA ALA A 135 -6.56 10.72 -5.02
C ALA A 135 -6.69 10.16 -6.44
N GLY A 136 -6.40 8.87 -6.63
CA GLY A 136 -6.56 8.17 -7.90
C GLY A 136 -7.98 8.17 -8.45
N ASP A 137 -8.95 8.00 -7.56
CA ASP A 137 -10.35 7.84 -7.95
C ASP A 137 -11.07 9.20 -8.10
N TRP A 138 -10.72 10.19 -7.27
CA TRP A 138 -11.55 11.39 -7.11
C TRP A 138 -10.87 12.71 -7.43
N VAL A 139 -9.54 12.84 -7.52
CA VAL A 139 -8.91 14.17 -7.72
C VAL A 139 -9.32 14.81 -9.04
N ALA A 140 -9.34 14.05 -10.13
CA ALA A 140 -9.72 14.59 -11.44
C ALA A 140 -11.18 15.11 -11.41
N LEU A 141 -12.09 14.34 -10.83
CA LEU A 141 -13.49 14.71 -10.71
C LEU A 141 -13.70 15.85 -9.70
N ALA A 142 -12.97 15.86 -8.58
CA ALA A 142 -13.02 16.92 -7.58
C ALA A 142 -12.49 18.26 -8.13
N LEU A 143 -11.51 18.24 -9.03
CA LEU A 143 -11.06 19.43 -9.74
C LEU A 143 -12.09 19.89 -10.76
N ALA A 144 -12.70 18.98 -11.51
CA ALA A 144 -13.70 19.31 -12.52
C ALA A 144 -15.00 19.83 -11.88
N ASP A 145 -15.64 19.02 -11.05
CA ASP A 145 -16.95 19.31 -10.47
C ASP A 145 -16.88 20.20 -9.23
N GLY A 146 -15.78 20.14 -8.47
CA GLY A 146 -15.60 20.90 -7.23
C GLY A 146 -14.90 22.25 -7.43
N HIS A 147 -13.88 22.30 -8.29
CA HIS A 147 -13.09 23.51 -8.56
C HIS A 147 -13.34 24.12 -9.96
N GLY A 148 -14.31 23.59 -10.71
CA GLY A 148 -14.71 24.10 -12.03
C GLY A 148 -13.61 24.03 -13.09
N GLN A 149 -12.65 23.11 -12.94
CA GLN A 149 -11.56 22.93 -13.89
C GLN A 149 -12.00 22.07 -15.09
N SER A 150 -11.24 22.12 -16.19
CA SER A 150 -11.46 21.21 -17.31
C SER A 150 -11.01 19.79 -16.97
N ASP A 151 -11.53 18.78 -17.67
CA ASP A 151 -11.12 17.37 -17.50
C ASP A 151 -9.61 17.18 -17.68
N ALA A 152 -9.01 17.87 -18.66
CA ALA A 152 -7.58 17.85 -18.89
C ALA A 152 -6.80 18.44 -17.71
N ALA A 153 -7.29 19.54 -17.12
CA ALA A 153 -6.70 20.17 -15.95
C ALA A 153 -6.90 19.31 -14.68
N GLY A 154 -8.00 18.57 -14.57
CA GLY A 154 -8.25 17.56 -13.54
C GLY A 154 -7.26 16.40 -13.62
N ALA A 155 -7.09 15.82 -14.80
CA ALA A 155 -6.12 14.77 -15.07
C ALA A 155 -4.67 15.23 -14.81
N ALA A 156 -4.32 16.46 -15.21
CA ALA A 156 -3.03 17.07 -14.92
C ALA A 156 -2.82 17.27 -13.40
N GLY A 157 -3.87 17.61 -12.65
CA GLY A 157 -3.82 17.71 -11.19
C GLY A 157 -3.51 16.37 -10.51
N TYR A 158 -4.15 15.29 -10.96
CA TYR A 158 -3.78 13.94 -10.51
C TYR A 158 -2.34 13.59 -10.90
N GLY A 159 -1.91 13.93 -12.12
CA GLY A 159 -0.51 13.77 -12.54
C GLY A 159 0.49 14.53 -11.66
N LEU A 160 0.14 15.72 -11.19
CA LEU A 160 0.93 16.50 -10.24
C LEU A 160 1.04 15.79 -8.88
N PHE A 161 -0.10 15.32 -8.35
CA PHE A 161 -0.14 14.53 -7.11
C PHE A 161 0.80 13.31 -7.19
N VAL A 162 0.68 12.50 -8.25
CA VAL A 162 1.49 11.29 -8.41
C VAL A 162 2.96 11.62 -8.66
N THR A 163 3.27 12.70 -9.38
CA THR A 163 4.65 13.17 -9.57
C THR A 163 5.31 13.45 -8.22
N PHE A 164 4.67 14.22 -7.36
CA PHE A 164 5.21 14.54 -6.04
C PHE A 164 5.25 13.31 -5.10
N MET A 165 4.27 12.42 -5.22
CA MET A 165 4.32 11.11 -4.56
C MET A 165 5.54 10.29 -4.99
N THR A 166 5.84 10.27 -6.30
CA THR A 166 6.99 9.58 -6.89
C THR A 166 8.30 10.13 -6.34
N ILE A 167 8.43 11.46 -6.32
CA ILE A 167 9.59 12.15 -5.72
C ILE A 167 9.75 11.72 -4.25
N GLY A 168 8.65 11.74 -3.47
CA GLY A 168 8.65 11.29 -2.08
C GLY A 168 9.08 9.83 -1.91
N ARG A 169 8.67 8.93 -2.80
CA ARG A 169 9.04 7.50 -2.79
C ARG A 169 10.54 7.28 -3.03
N PHE A 170 11.13 7.99 -3.99
CA PHE A 170 12.57 7.89 -4.26
C PHE A 170 13.42 8.57 -3.19
N ALA A 171 13.03 9.77 -2.75
CA ALA A 171 13.75 10.50 -1.70
C ALA A 171 13.58 9.84 -0.33
N GLY A 172 12.45 9.16 -0.10
CA GLY A 172 12.05 8.63 1.20
C GLY A 172 13.02 7.62 1.79
N THR A 173 13.80 6.88 0.98
CA THR A 173 14.84 5.99 1.53
C THR A 173 15.89 6.77 2.31
N LEU A 174 16.32 7.92 1.79
CA LEU A 174 17.32 8.77 2.44
C LEU A 174 16.78 9.37 3.74
N VAL A 175 15.51 9.78 3.72
CA VAL A 175 14.83 10.36 4.88
C VAL A 175 14.60 9.30 5.96
N LEU A 176 14.17 8.09 5.57
CA LEU A 176 13.98 6.95 6.48
C LEU A 176 15.28 6.49 7.11
N ASP A 177 16.37 6.41 6.33
CA ASP A 177 17.70 6.03 6.83
C ASP A 177 18.21 7.06 7.85
N ARG A 178 17.91 8.35 7.67
CA ARG A 178 18.37 9.44 8.54
C ARG A 178 17.51 9.63 9.80
N PHE A 179 16.19 9.56 9.68
CA PHE A 179 15.25 9.96 10.75
C PHE A 179 14.44 8.78 11.32
N GLY A 180 14.48 7.60 10.70
CA GLY A 180 13.75 6.42 11.10
C GLY A 180 12.27 6.43 10.70
N ARG A 181 11.59 5.28 10.85
CA ARG A 181 10.21 5.09 10.36
C ARG A 181 9.18 6.01 11.04
N VAL A 182 9.22 6.13 12.37
CA VAL A 182 8.13 6.81 13.11
C VAL A 182 8.04 8.31 12.81
N PRO A 183 9.13 9.12 12.89
CA PRO A 183 9.07 10.54 12.57
C PRO A 183 8.65 10.78 11.11
N VAL A 184 9.18 9.97 10.19
CA VAL A 184 8.87 10.09 8.76
C VAL A 184 7.41 9.75 8.47
N MET A 185 6.86 8.69 9.09
CA MET A 185 5.43 8.37 8.97
C MET A 185 4.55 9.49 9.50
N ARG A 186 4.94 10.17 10.58
CA ARG A 186 4.23 11.35 11.10
C ARG A 186 4.27 12.52 10.14
N TRP A 187 5.43 12.82 9.55
CA TRP A 187 5.54 13.88 8.55
C TRP A 187 4.70 13.57 7.32
N CYS A 188 4.73 12.33 6.83
CA CYS A 188 3.88 11.87 5.72
C CYS A 188 2.39 12.08 6.04
N ALA A 189 1.91 11.57 7.17
CA ALA A 189 0.51 11.72 7.55
C ALA A 189 0.12 13.19 7.80
N ALA A 190 0.99 14.00 8.42
CA ALA A 190 0.73 15.42 8.64
C ALA A 190 0.67 16.22 7.33
N LEU A 191 1.60 15.97 6.40
CA LEU A 191 1.57 16.58 5.06
C LEU A 191 0.33 16.12 4.28
N ALA A 192 -0.08 14.86 4.40
CA ALA A 192 -1.28 14.36 3.75
C ALA A 192 -2.56 15.02 4.33
N VAL A 193 -2.68 15.15 5.65
CA VAL A 193 -3.79 15.86 6.30
C VAL A 193 -3.82 17.33 5.87
N PHE A 194 -2.68 18.01 5.92
CA PHE A 194 -2.58 19.42 5.56
C PHE A 194 -2.87 19.66 4.07
N GLY A 195 -2.25 18.87 3.18
CA GLY A 195 -2.46 18.96 1.75
C GLY A 195 -3.89 18.63 1.35
N LEU A 196 -4.50 17.60 1.95
CA LEU A 196 -5.89 17.26 1.70
C LEU A 196 -6.85 18.35 2.19
N GLY A 197 -6.66 18.85 3.42
CA GLY A 197 -7.47 19.95 3.94
C GLY A 197 -7.35 21.22 3.09
N LEU A 198 -6.14 21.56 2.66
CA LEU A 198 -5.89 22.68 1.77
C LEU A 198 -6.57 22.48 0.40
N PHE A 199 -6.60 21.26 -0.13
CA PHE A 199 -7.25 20.94 -1.40
C PHE A 199 -8.77 21.10 -1.32
N VAL A 200 -9.38 20.61 -0.23
CA VAL A 200 -10.83 20.68 -0.01
C VAL A 200 -11.29 22.13 0.15
N PHE A 201 -10.54 22.96 0.88
CA PHE A 201 -10.90 24.34 1.20
C PHE A 201 -10.17 25.39 0.33
N ALA A 202 -9.54 24.98 -0.77
CA ALA A 202 -8.81 25.91 -1.64
C ALA A 202 -9.79 26.95 -2.24
N PRO A 203 -9.59 28.27 -2.00
CA PRO A 203 -10.48 29.30 -2.52
C PRO A 203 -10.17 29.64 -3.99
N VAL A 204 -9.03 29.18 -4.51
CA VAL A 204 -8.53 29.50 -5.85
C VAL A 204 -7.82 28.28 -6.46
N PRO A 205 -7.93 28.06 -7.79
CA PRO A 205 -7.44 26.83 -8.43
C PRO A 205 -5.97 26.53 -8.22
N TRP A 206 -5.07 27.53 -8.32
CA TRP A 206 -3.63 27.30 -8.17
C TRP A 206 -3.27 26.76 -6.78
N LEU A 207 -4.03 27.13 -5.74
CA LEU A 207 -3.81 26.62 -4.39
C LEU A 207 -4.23 25.16 -4.28
N ALA A 208 -5.27 24.73 -5.00
CA ALA A 208 -5.65 23.31 -5.09
C ALA A 208 -4.52 22.48 -5.72
N TYR A 209 -3.85 22.98 -6.77
CA TYR A 209 -2.68 22.30 -7.36
C TYR A 209 -1.49 22.21 -6.40
N VAL A 210 -1.18 23.29 -5.67
CA VAL A 210 -0.16 23.26 -4.62
C VAL A 210 -0.52 22.24 -3.53
N ALA A 211 -1.79 22.19 -3.14
CA ALA A 211 -2.30 21.24 -2.16
C ALA A 211 -2.13 19.78 -2.62
N LEU A 212 -2.38 19.49 -3.91
CA LEU A 212 -2.15 18.17 -4.51
C LEU A 212 -0.69 17.75 -4.47
N ALA A 213 0.25 18.66 -4.72
CA ALA A 213 1.69 18.37 -4.57
C ALA A 213 2.05 18.00 -3.12
N VAL A 214 1.53 18.75 -2.15
CA VAL A 214 1.76 18.50 -0.72
C VAL A 214 1.12 17.20 -0.25
N TRP A 215 -0.12 16.94 -0.68
CA TRP A 215 -0.82 15.69 -0.40
C TRP A 215 -0.08 14.49 -1.02
N GLY A 216 0.39 14.60 -2.27
CA GLY A 216 1.18 13.57 -2.94
C GLY A 216 2.46 13.22 -2.19
N LEU A 217 3.23 14.22 -1.73
CA LEU A 217 4.38 14.00 -0.86
C LEU A 217 4.00 13.29 0.44
N GLY A 218 2.88 13.69 1.06
CA GLY A 218 2.37 13.06 2.28
C GLY A 218 1.98 11.60 2.10
N ALA A 219 1.33 11.25 0.99
CA ALA A 219 0.86 9.89 0.69
C ALA A 219 2.00 8.92 0.27
N SER A 220 3.21 9.42 0.01
CA SER A 220 4.28 8.68 -0.65
C SER A 220 4.76 7.40 0.04
N LEU A 221 4.92 7.39 1.36
CA LEU A 221 5.65 6.32 2.07
C LEU A 221 4.78 5.36 2.88
N GLY A 222 3.49 5.66 3.07
CA GLY A 222 2.63 4.92 3.99
C GLY A 222 2.58 3.43 3.74
N PHE A 223 2.16 3.05 2.53
CA PHE A 223 2.07 1.66 2.12
C PHE A 223 3.43 0.92 2.13
N PRO A 224 4.49 1.38 1.44
CA PRO A 224 5.76 0.62 1.40
C PRO A 224 6.43 0.48 2.77
N VAL A 225 6.32 1.49 3.65
CA VAL A 225 6.88 1.42 5.01
C VAL A 225 6.05 0.51 5.91
N GLY A 226 4.71 0.56 5.81
CA GLY A 226 3.82 -0.34 6.55
C GLY A 226 4.05 -1.81 6.18
N MET A 227 4.17 -2.11 4.89
CA MET A 227 4.53 -3.44 4.40
C MET A 227 5.91 -3.89 4.91
N SER A 228 6.89 -2.99 4.90
CA SER A 228 8.22 -3.27 5.47
C SER A 228 8.17 -3.54 6.98
N ALA A 229 7.30 -2.86 7.72
CA ALA A 229 7.13 -3.07 9.16
C ALA A 229 6.43 -4.40 9.50
N ALA A 230 5.47 -4.82 8.68
CA ALA A 230 4.83 -6.13 8.79
C ALA A 230 5.83 -7.27 8.57
N ALA A 231 6.86 -7.04 7.74
CA ALA A 231 7.90 -7.99 7.40
C ALA A 231 9.11 -8.01 8.38
N ASP A 232 9.10 -7.24 9.48
CA ASP A 232 10.27 -7.10 10.38
C ASP A 232 10.72 -8.43 11.04
N GLU A 233 9.79 -9.36 11.26
CA GLU A 233 10.04 -10.69 11.84
C GLU A 233 10.02 -11.75 10.73
N PRO A 234 11.18 -12.27 10.26
CA PRO A 234 11.25 -13.15 9.08
C PRO A 234 10.37 -14.39 9.19
N ALA A 235 10.29 -15.00 10.38
CA ALA A 235 9.49 -16.21 10.62
C ALA A 235 7.97 -16.01 10.45
N LYS A 236 7.48 -14.76 10.58
CA LYS A 236 6.05 -14.39 10.49
C LYS A 236 5.76 -13.44 9.33
N ALA A 237 6.78 -13.04 8.57
CA ALA A 237 6.69 -11.99 7.58
C ALA A 237 5.59 -12.27 6.55
N ALA A 238 5.57 -13.44 5.91
CA ALA A 238 4.58 -13.79 4.90
C ALA A 238 3.13 -13.67 5.41
N ALA A 239 2.83 -14.23 6.59
CA ALA A 239 1.49 -14.19 7.19
C ALA A 239 1.07 -12.76 7.58
N ARG A 240 1.95 -12.00 8.24
CA ARG A 240 1.65 -10.63 8.65
C ARG A 240 1.52 -9.66 7.48
N VAL A 241 2.39 -9.79 6.48
CA VAL A 241 2.33 -9.04 5.22
C VAL A 241 1.02 -9.33 4.51
N SER A 242 0.60 -10.60 4.44
CA SER A 242 -0.70 -10.97 3.86
C SER A 242 -1.85 -10.25 4.58
N VAL A 243 -1.97 -10.36 5.91
CA VAL A 243 -3.03 -9.69 6.69
C VAL A 243 -3.01 -8.16 6.51
N VAL A 244 -1.84 -7.52 6.64
CA VAL A 244 -1.69 -6.07 6.48
C VAL A 244 -2.06 -5.64 5.05
N SER A 245 -1.67 -6.41 4.03
CA SER A 245 -2.04 -6.13 2.64
C SER A 245 -3.54 -6.31 2.39
N THR A 246 -4.18 -7.33 2.96
CA THR A 246 -5.63 -7.54 2.85
C THR A 246 -6.39 -6.36 3.44
N ILE A 247 -6.01 -5.91 4.64
CA ILE A 247 -6.63 -4.75 5.29
C ILE A 247 -6.35 -3.48 4.45
N GLY A 248 -5.10 -3.27 4.04
CA GLY A 248 -4.69 -2.11 3.25
C GLY A 248 -5.40 -2.00 1.90
N TYR A 249 -5.47 -3.10 1.13
CA TYR A 249 -6.18 -3.13 -0.15
C TYR A 249 -7.70 -2.97 -0.01
N GLY A 250 -8.24 -3.22 1.18
CA GLY A 250 -9.62 -2.84 1.51
C GLY A 250 -9.92 -1.36 1.23
N ALA A 251 -8.91 -0.48 1.30
CA ALA A 251 -9.06 0.92 0.93
C ALA A 251 -9.42 1.12 -0.55
N PHE A 252 -8.77 0.40 -1.47
CA PHE A 252 -9.04 0.53 -2.91
C PHE A 252 -10.34 -0.19 -3.31
N LEU A 253 -10.71 -1.23 -2.58
CA LEU A 253 -11.95 -1.97 -2.84
C LEU A 253 -13.18 -1.22 -2.31
N CYS A 254 -13.13 -0.77 -1.07
CA CYS A 254 -14.27 -0.15 -0.38
C CYS A 254 -14.26 1.38 -0.46
N GLY A 255 -13.09 2.00 -0.63
CA GLY A 255 -12.95 3.46 -0.65
C GLY A 255 -13.77 4.15 -1.73
N PRO A 256 -13.63 3.82 -3.02
CA PRO A 256 -14.38 4.47 -4.08
C PRO A 256 -15.91 4.42 -3.87
N PRO A 257 -16.56 3.26 -3.67
CA PRO A 257 -18.02 3.23 -3.52
C PRO A 257 -18.49 3.97 -2.26
N LEU A 258 -17.78 3.87 -1.13
CA LEU A 258 -18.15 4.58 0.09
C LEU A 258 -18.00 6.09 -0.04
N LEU A 259 -16.91 6.55 -0.68
CA LEU A 259 -16.70 7.98 -0.96
C LEU A 259 -17.72 8.52 -1.95
N GLY A 260 -18.10 7.74 -2.96
CA GLY A 260 -19.14 8.09 -3.92
C GLY A 260 -20.51 8.26 -3.26
N LEU A 261 -20.94 7.29 -2.45
CA LEU A 261 -22.19 7.39 -1.68
C LEU A 261 -22.21 8.61 -0.75
N LEU A 262 -21.06 8.92 -0.11
CA LEU A 262 -20.94 10.12 0.71
C LEU A 262 -21.00 11.39 -0.15
N ALA A 263 -20.36 11.39 -1.32
CA ALA A 263 -20.33 12.52 -2.24
C ALA A 263 -21.72 12.90 -2.77
N GLU A 264 -22.65 11.94 -2.92
CA GLU A 264 -24.05 12.24 -3.29
C GLU A 264 -24.75 13.16 -2.28
N HIS A 265 -24.33 13.13 -1.01
CA HIS A 265 -24.97 13.87 0.07
C HIS A 265 -24.26 15.19 0.41
N VAL A 266 -22.92 15.20 0.37
CA VAL A 266 -22.11 16.36 0.82
C VAL A 266 -21.23 16.97 -0.28
N GLY A 267 -21.26 16.40 -1.48
CA GLY A 267 -20.38 16.75 -2.59
C GLY A 267 -19.01 16.07 -2.52
N ILE A 268 -18.33 16.02 -3.67
CA ILE A 268 -17.06 15.29 -3.84
C ILE A 268 -15.94 15.87 -2.98
N LEU A 269 -15.80 17.20 -2.89
CA LEU A 269 -14.75 17.81 -2.09
C LEU A 269 -14.91 17.50 -0.59
N HIS A 270 -16.12 17.63 -0.04
CA HIS A 270 -16.34 17.39 1.39
C HIS A 270 -16.33 15.91 1.75
N SER A 271 -16.68 15.00 0.82
CA SER A 271 -16.60 13.56 1.08
C SER A 271 -15.15 13.12 1.37
N LEU A 272 -14.16 13.79 0.77
CA LEU A 272 -12.74 13.54 1.03
C LEU A 272 -12.31 13.87 2.46
N LEU A 273 -13.06 14.66 3.23
CA LEU A 273 -12.76 14.89 4.65
C LEU A 273 -12.83 13.60 5.49
N SER A 274 -13.58 12.59 5.05
CA SER A 274 -13.58 11.26 5.66
C SER A 274 -12.21 10.58 5.59
N VAL A 275 -11.46 10.80 4.50
CA VAL A 275 -10.08 10.32 4.34
C VAL A 275 -9.15 11.00 5.33
N MET A 276 -9.37 12.30 5.62
CA MET A 276 -8.59 13.05 6.59
C MET A 276 -8.73 12.46 8.01
N VAL A 277 -9.92 11.96 8.37
CA VAL A 277 -10.13 11.24 9.64
C VAL A 277 -9.24 9.99 9.71
N MET A 278 -9.17 9.23 8.62
CA MET A 278 -8.32 8.03 8.57
C MET A 278 -6.83 8.35 8.57
N LEU A 279 -6.42 9.44 7.94
CA LEU A 279 -5.05 9.94 8.02
C LEU A 279 -4.66 10.35 9.46
N ALA A 280 -5.59 10.97 10.20
CA ALA A 280 -5.36 11.30 11.62
C ALA A 280 -5.18 10.04 12.47
N VAL A 281 -5.99 9.00 12.23
CA VAL A 281 -5.81 7.69 12.87
C VAL A 281 -4.45 7.09 12.51
N SER A 282 -4.05 7.09 11.24
CA SER A 282 -2.74 6.62 10.80
C SER A 282 -1.58 7.42 11.43
N PHE A 283 -1.74 8.72 11.61
CA PHE A 283 -0.76 9.56 12.33
C PHE A 283 -0.56 9.08 13.76
N LEU A 284 -1.66 8.82 14.49
CA LEU A 284 -1.61 8.31 15.86
C LEU A 284 -1.01 6.90 15.95
N LEU A 285 -1.27 6.06 14.93
CA LEU A 285 -0.75 4.69 14.84
C LEU A 285 0.70 4.59 14.33
N SER A 286 1.30 5.68 13.84
CA SER A 286 2.68 5.71 13.36
C SER A 286 3.73 5.06 14.28
N PRO A 287 3.63 5.08 15.63
CA PRO A 287 4.60 4.40 16.51
C PRO A 287 4.61 2.88 16.34
N VAL A 288 3.53 2.27 15.85
CA VAL A 288 3.41 0.82 15.63
C VAL A 288 4.40 0.34 14.54
N ALA A 289 4.74 1.22 13.59
CA ALA A 289 5.71 0.97 12.53
C ALA A 289 7.17 0.98 13.00
N ARG A 290 7.43 1.24 14.29
CA ARG A 290 8.78 1.21 14.87
C ARG A 290 9.42 -0.15 14.60
N LYS A 291 10.68 -0.12 14.15
CA LYS A 291 11.49 -1.32 13.94
C LYS A 291 11.72 -2.00 15.28
N VAL A 292 11.40 -3.29 15.37
CA VAL A 292 11.67 -4.10 16.56
C VAL A 292 13.18 -4.40 16.59
N PRO A 293 13.88 -4.20 17.74
CA PRO A 293 15.28 -4.59 17.85
C PRO A 293 15.43 -6.09 17.59
N GLN A 294 16.27 -6.46 16.62
CA GLN A 294 16.64 -7.86 16.45
C GLN A 294 17.67 -8.19 17.53
N THR A 295 17.31 -9.06 18.47
CA THR A 295 18.29 -9.65 19.39
C THR A 295 19.34 -10.38 18.54
N PRO A 296 20.64 -10.09 18.70
CA PRO A 296 21.66 -10.84 17.99
C PRO A 296 21.51 -12.32 18.34
N LEU A 297 21.46 -13.18 17.32
CA LEU A 297 21.64 -14.62 17.52
C LEU A 297 23.05 -14.78 18.14
N ARG A 298 23.09 -15.16 19.41
CA ARG A 298 24.33 -15.55 20.09
C ARG A 298 24.75 -16.94 19.64
#